data_AF-A0A1H3VYB9-F1
#
_entry.id   AF-A0A1H3VYB9-F1
#
_cell.length_a   1.000
_cell.length_b   1.000
_cell.length_c   1.000
_cell.angle_alpha   90.00
_cell.angle_beta   90.00
_cell.angle_gamma   90.00
#
_symmetry.space_group_name_H-M   'P 1'
#
loop_
_entity.id
_entity.type
_entity.pdbx_description
1 polymer ?
#
loop_
_entity_poly.entity_id
_entity_poly.type
_entity_poly.pdbx_seq_one_letter_code
_entity_poly.pdbx_strand_id
1 'polypeptide(L)'
;MNNKTIKMRNIILIALLGITFACKAQNPIISIHDKNAEIITDSYLKDINYDLDKFVGTWLYTNGNTSLISSLNKRSKCIMMIGMRIY
;
A
#
# COMPACT_ATOMS: atom_id res chain seq x y z
N MET A 1 -42.01 -11.16 -0.19
CA MET A 1 -40.90 -10.52 -0.95
C MET A 1 -41.01 -10.95 -2.41
N ASN A 2 -40.95 -10.02 -3.37
CA ASN A 2 -41.24 -10.27 -4.79
C ASN A 2 -40.11 -11.07 -5.49
N ASN A 3 -40.46 -12.00 -6.38
CA ASN A 3 -39.52 -12.80 -7.18
C ASN A 3 -38.55 -11.94 -8.03
N LYS A 4 -38.99 -10.77 -8.48
CA LYS A 4 -38.18 -9.75 -9.18
C LYS A 4 -37.13 -9.15 -8.26
N THR A 5 -37.47 -8.81 -7.01
CA THR A 5 -36.50 -8.28 -6.04
C THR A 5 -35.50 -9.34 -5.58
N ILE A 6 -35.93 -10.60 -5.49
CA ILE A 6 -35.03 -11.74 -5.21
C ILE A 6 -34.02 -11.93 -6.37
N LYS A 7 -34.47 -11.89 -7.63
CA LYS A 7 -33.59 -11.98 -8.80
C LYS A 7 -32.58 -10.83 -8.87
N MET A 8 -33.01 -9.58 -8.65
CA MET A 8 -32.11 -8.42 -8.67
C MET A 8 -31.04 -8.48 -7.57
N ARG A 9 -31.42 -8.93 -6.35
CA ARG A 9 -30.47 -9.13 -5.24
C ARG A 9 -29.40 -10.16 -5.59
N ASN A 10 -29.76 -11.26 -6.24
CA ASN A 10 -28.80 -12.29 -6.64
C ASN A 10 -27.83 -11.79 -7.71
N ILE A 11 -28.29 -10.98 -8.67
CA ILE A 11 -27.41 -10.37 -9.68
C ILE A 11 -26.38 -9.45 -9.02
N ILE A 12 -26.81 -8.63 -8.06
CA ILE A 12 -25.90 -7.74 -7.31
C ILE A 12 -24.87 -8.55 -6.52
N LEU A 13 -25.29 -9.64 -5.86
CA LEU A 13 -24.37 -10.51 -5.12
C LEU A 13 -23.34 -11.19 -6.03
N ILE A 14 -23.75 -11.65 -7.21
CA ILE A 14 -22.84 -12.25 -8.21
C ILE A 14 -21.86 -11.19 -8.74
N ALA A 15 -22.33 -9.97 -9.01
CA ALA A 15 -21.47 -8.87 -9.44
C ALA A 15 -20.43 -8.49 -8.36
N LEU A 16 -20.84 -8.45 -7.09
CA LEU A 16 -19.94 -8.18 -5.96
C LEU A 16 -18.85 -9.25 -5.84
N LEU A 17 -19.22 -10.52 -6.00
CA LEU A 17 -18.29 -11.65 -6.02
C LEU A 17 -17.33 -11.61 -7.21
N GLY A 18 -17.77 -11.08 -8.37
CA GLY A 18 -16.90 -10.94 -9.54
C GLY A 18 -15.77 -9.92 -9.35
N ILE A 19 -16.03 -8.82 -8.63
CA ILE A 19 -15.06 -7.74 -8.42
C ILE A 19 -13.86 -8.21 -7.58
N THR A 20 -14.04 -9.16 -6.66
CA THR A 20 -12.93 -9.68 -5.84
C THR A 20 -11.89 -10.45 -6.64
N PHE A 21 -12.27 -11.04 -7.79
CA PHE A 21 -11.33 -11.73 -8.68
C PHE A 21 -10.64 -10.80 -9.68
N ALA A 22 -11.22 -9.61 -9.95
CA ALA A 22 -10.65 -8.62 -10.86
C ALA A 22 -9.61 -7.70 -10.19
N CYS A 23 -9.52 -7.71 -8.86
CA CYS A 23 -8.51 -6.95 -8.13
C CYS A 23 -7.13 -7.62 -8.30
N LYS A 24 -6.35 -7.17 -9.29
CA LYS A 24 -4.93 -7.49 -9.38
C LYS A 24 -4.22 -6.81 -8.20
N ALA A 25 -3.99 -7.56 -7.13
CA ALA A 25 -3.07 -7.14 -6.07
C ALA A 25 -1.68 -6.90 -6.67
N GLN A 26 -0.96 -5.88 -6.17
CA GLN A 26 0.40 -5.56 -6.62
C GLN A 26 1.29 -6.79 -6.51
N ASN A 27 1.68 -7.36 -7.64
CA ASN A 27 2.50 -8.58 -7.73
C ASN A 27 3.52 -8.42 -8.86
N PRO A 28 4.79 -8.80 -8.65
CA PRO A 28 5.37 -9.30 -7.40
C PRO A 28 5.69 -8.18 -6.40
N ILE A 29 5.56 -8.48 -5.11
CA ILE A 29 6.14 -7.67 -4.03
C ILE A 29 7.63 -8.03 -3.99
N ILE A 30 8.50 -7.06 -4.24
CA ILE A 30 9.95 -7.26 -4.24
C ILE A 30 10.51 -6.58 -3.00
N SER A 31 11.38 -7.26 -2.26
CA SER A 31 12.08 -6.66 -1.12
C SER A 31 13.04 -5.57 -1.62
N ILE A 32 13.12 -4.43 -0.93
CA ILE A 32 14.16 -3.41 -1.19
C ILE A 32 15.59 -3.94 -1.04
N HIS A 33 15.77 -5.10 -0.40
CA HIS A 33 17.07 -5.74 -0.20
C HIS A 33 17.35 -6.90 -1.16
N ASP A 34 16.39 -7.26 -2.02
CA ASP A 34 16.61 -8.33 -2.98
C ASP A 34 17.43 -7.82 -4.16
N LYS A 35 18.72 -8.14 -4.16
CA LYS A 35 19.68 -7.76 -5.21
C LYS A 35 19.57 -8.62 -6.46
N ASN A 36 18.94 -9.80 -6.34
CA ASN A 36 18.82 -10.77 -7.43
C ASN A 36 17.45 -10.71 -8.10
N ALA A 37 16.50 -9.98 -7.51
CA ALA A 37 15.17 -9.78 -8.09
C ALA A 37 15.24 -9.00 -9.40
N GLU A 38 14.62 -9.54 -10.43
CA GLU A 38 14.31 -8.81 -11.65
C GLU A 38 13.20 -7.79 -11.35
N ILE A 39 13.50 -6.50 -11.47
CA ILE A 39 12.52 -5.43 -11.30
C ILE A 39 11.70 -5.35 -12.59
N ILE A 40 10.55 -6.02 -12.60
CA ILE A 40 9.60 -5.98 -13.71
C ILE A 40 8.68 -4.77 -13.64
N THR A 41 8.11 -4.38 -14.77
CA THR A 41 7.10 -3.30 -14.85
C THR A 41 5.93 -3.60 -13.90
N ASP A 42 5.44 -2.57 -13.20
CA ASP A 42 4.39 -2.63 -12.17
C ASP A 42 4.74 -3.39 -10.88
N SER A 43 6.00 -3.82 -10.70
CA SER A 43 6.45 -4.35 -9.42
C SER A 43 6.51 -3.26 -8.34
N TYR A 44 6.27 -3.69 -7.10
CA TYR A 44 6.32 -2.81 -5.93
C TYR A 44 7.49 -3.20 -5.03
N LEU A 45 8.48 -2.30 -4.94
CA LEU A 45 9.57 -2.41 -3.98
C LEU A 45 9.06 -2.05 -2.59
N LYS A 46 9.09 -3.03 -1.68
CA LYS A 46 8.59 -2.90 -0.32
C LYS A 46 9.72 -3.09 0.69
N ASP A 47 9.71 -2.24 1.69
CA ASP A 47 10.44 -2.45 2.94
C ASP A 47 9.72 -3.55 3.75
N ILE A 48 10.01 -4.81 3.43
CA ILE A 48 9.30 -5.97 4.01
C ILE A 48 9.68 -6.17 5.48
N ASN A 49 10.94 -5.94 5.82
CA ASN A 49 11.48 -6.21 7.15
C ASN A 49 11.49 -4.97 8.06
N TYR A 50 10.85 -3.87 7.65
CA TYR A 50 10.83 -2.61 8.39
C TYR A 50 12.24 -2.07 8.66
N ASP A 51 13.15 -2.34 7.73
CA ASP A 51 14.55 -1.96 7.84
C ASP A 51 14.73 -0.45 7.85
N LEU A 52 13.79 0.32 7.31
CA LEU A 52 13.86 1.79 7.35
C LEU A 52 13.26 2.39 8.61
N ASP A 53 12.51 1.62 9.40
CA ASP A 53 11.86 2.12 10.62
C ASP A 53 12.89 2.47 11.70
N LYS A 54 14.05 1.81 11.68
CA LYS A 54 15.17 2.12 12.60
C LYS A 54 15.70 3.55 12.48
N PHE A 55 15.43 4.23 11.38
CA PHE A 55 15.87 5.62 11.17
C PHE A 55 14.81 6.64 11.58
N VAL A 56 13.56 6.22 11.82
CA VAL A 56 12.47 7.11 12.20
C VAL A 56 12.72 7.66 13.60
N GLY A 57 12.72 8.98 13.74
CA GLY A 57 12.98 9.65 15.01
C GLY A 57 13.73 10.96 14.86
N THR A 58 14.00 11.59 15.99
CA THR A 58 14.81 12.80 16.08
C THR A 58 16.20 12.45 16.59
N TRP A 59 17.20 12.77 15.79
CA TRP A 59 18.60 12.49 16.04
C TRP A 59 19.31 13.78 16.44
N LEU A 60 20.07 13.71 17.54
CA LEU A 60 20.95 14.78 18.00
C LEU A 60 22.39 14.32 17.85
N TYR A 61 23.16 15.05 17.05
CA TYR A 61 24.61 14.96 17.01
C TYR A 61 25.20 16.16 17.76
N THR A 62 26.20 15.91 18.60
CA THR A 62 26.92 16.94 19.36
C THR A 62 28.43 16.73 19.21
N ASN A 63 29.15 17.81 18.93
CA ASN A 63 30.60 17.86 18.91
C ASN A 63 31.07 19.17 19.53
N GLY A 64 31.49 19.10 20.79
CA GLY A 64 31.78 20.29 21.60
C GLY A 64 30.57 21.21 21.67
N ASN A 65 30.72 22.44 21.18
CA ASN A 65 29.67 23.47 21.17
C ASN A 65 28.78 23.41 19.91
N THR A 66 29.06 22.51 18.97
CA THR A 66 28.29 22.36 17.75
C THR A 66 27.26 21.25 17.92
N SER A 67 26.01 21.52 17.55
CA SER A 67 24.95 20.51 17.53
C SER A 67 24.21 20.48 16.21
N LEU A 68 23.84 19.29 15.74
CA LEU A 68 22.93 19.08 14.62
C LEU A 68 21.73 18.26 15.10
N ILE A 69 20.53 18.80 14.88
CA ILE A 69 19.28 18.08 15.14
C ILE A 69 18.64 17.74 13.80
N SER A 70 18.23 16.50 13.61
CA SER A 70 17.57 16.04 12.38
C SER A 70 16.41 15.12 12.71
N SER A 71 15.23 15.40 12.16
CA SER A 71 14.04 14.57 12.33
C SER A 71 13.72 13.82 11.04
N LEU A 72 13.72 12.49 11.11
CA LEU A 72 13.40 11.60 10.01
C LEU A 72 12.04 10.97 10.26
N ASN A 73 11.15 11.10 9.28
CA ASN A 73 9.80 10.56 9.32
C ASN A 73 9.53 9.72 8.08
N LYS A 74 8.91 8.54 8.26
CA LYS A 74 8.51 7.68 7.14
C LYS A 74 7.25 8.26 6.50
N ARG A 75 7.29 8.46 5.18
CA ARG A 75 6.10 8.85 4.41
C ARG A 75 5.38 7.60 3.95
N SER A 76 4.19 7.36 4.48
CA SER A 76 3.26 6.39 3.92
C SER A 76 2.69 6.95 2.62
N LYS A 77 2.84 6.24 1.49
CA LYS A 77 2.09 6.58 0.27
C LYS A 77 0.61 6.37 0.57
N CYS A 78 -0.19 7.42 0.35
CA CYS A 78 -1.64 7.30 0.37
C CYS A 78 -2.06 6.46 -0.84
N ILE A 79 -2.73 5.34 -0.61
CA ILE A 79 -3.49 4.69 -1.68
C ILE A 79 -4.57 5.69 -2.08
N MET A 80 -4.49 6.21 -3.31
CA MET A 80 -5.62 6.88 -3.93
C MET A 80 -6.68 5.80 -4.13
N MET A 81 -7.61 5.65 -3.18
CA MET A 81 -8.86 4.96 -3.45
C MET A 81 -9.48 5.74 -4.60
N ILE A 82 -9.59 5.12 -5.78
CA ILE A 82 -10.44 5.62 -6.85
C ILE A 82 -11.84 5.61 -6.27
N GLY A 83 -12.23 6.74 -5.70
CA GLY A 83 -13.56 6.99 -5.19
C GLY A 83 -14.48 6.93 -6.40
N MET A 84 -15.15 5.80 -6.58
CA MET A 84 -16.31 5.69 -7.44
C MET A 84 -17.38 6.59 -6.82
N ARG A 85 -17.33 7.88 -7.17
CA ARG A 85 -18.34 8.88 -6.83
C ARG A 85 -19.52 8.57 -7.74
N ILE A 86 -20.47 7.81 -7.22
CA ILE A 86 -21.77 7.61 -7.84
C ILE A 86 -22.58 8.85 -7.48
N TYR A 87 -22.71 9.76 -8.44
CA TYR A 87 -23.77 10.77 -8.47
C TYR A 87 -24.79 10.34 -9.52
#